data_AF-A0A2N8KM40-F1
#
_entry.id   AF-A0A2N8KM40-F1
#
_cell.length_a   1.000
_cell.length_b   1.000
_cell.length_c   1.000
_cell.angle_alpha   90.00
_cell.angle_beta   90.00
_cell.angle_gamma   90.00
#
_symmetry.space_group_name_H-M   'P 1'
#
loop_
_entity.id
_entity.type
_entity.pdbx_description
1 polymer ?
#
loop_
_entity_poly.entity_id
_entity_poly.type
_entity_poly.pdbx_seq_one_letter_code
_entity_poly.pdbx_strand_id
1 'polypeptide(L)'
;MLRAALPYLIGAALVVGAVLGVGWYGAHREAAGVARTQLEAAANARQIEAQYRRQEEEMVADYTSRLEKANEATRLSNAERDLAAGAAVSLRDAIAAQRARAAQAAARAGLSEQAATRAWDVLKACTDEYAALAADADAAVDGLRAGDAWAKAAARTKP
;
A
#
# COMPACT_ATOMS: atom_id res chain seq x y z
N MET A 1 84.49 -45.40 -6.63
CA MET A 1 83.78 -44.57 -5.63
C MET A 1 82.28 -44.35 -5.91
N LEU A 2 81.79 -44.53 -7.15
CA LEU A 2 80.35 -44.38 -7.47
C LEU A 2 79.39 -45.35 -6.73
N ARG A 3 79.82 -46.58 -6.40
CA ARG A 3 78.95 -47.60 -5.75
C ARG A 3 78.57 -47.25 -4.31
N ALA A 4 79.36 -46.45 -3.60
CA ALA A 4 79.08 -46.06 -2.22
C ALA A 4 78.09 -44.88 -2.11
N ALA A 5 77.96 -44.07 -3.16
CA ALA A 5 77.05 -42.92 -3.19
C ALA A 5 75.63 -43.29 -3.67
N LEU A 6 75.48 -44.43 -4.36
CA LEU A 6 74.20 -44.93 -4.88
C LEU A 6 73.06 -45.02 -3.84
N PRO A 7 73.26 -45.57 -2.61
CA PRO A 7 72.20 -45.61 -1.62
C PRO A 7 71.82 -44.22 -1.08
N TYR A 8 72.76 -43.29 -1.01
CA TYR A 8 72.51 -41.91 -0.60
C TYR A 8 71.72 -41.12 -1.67
N LEU A 9 71.98 -41.36 -2.95
CA LEU A 9 71.21 -40.77 -4.04
C LEU A 9 69.78 -41.30 -4.08
N ILE A 10 69.58 -42.59 -3.83
CA ILE A 10 68.24 -43.19 -3.74
C ILE A 10 67.48 -42.64 -2.53
N GLY A 11 68.14 -42.52 -1.37
CA GLY A 11 67.55 -41.91 -0.17
C GLY A 11 67.17 -40.44 -0.39
N ALA A 12 68.05 -39.65 -1.00
CA ALA A 12 67.78 -38.25 -1.32
C ALA A 12 66.61 -38.10 -2.30
N ALA A 13 66.54 -38.94 -3.34
CA ALA A 13 65.43 -38.93 -4.30
C ALA A 13 64.09 -39.28 -3.63
N LEU A 14 64.08 -40.25 -2.70
CA LEU A 14 62.89 -40.60 -1.93
C LEU A 14 62.42 -39.45 -1.02
N VAL A 15 63.35 -38.78 -0.34
CA VAL A 15 63.02 -37.64 0.53
C VAL A 15 62.47 -36.48 -0.31
N VAL A 16 63.09 -36.15 -1.44
CA VAL A 16 62.61 -35.11 -2.35
C VAL A 16 61.23 -35.45 -2.92
N GLY A 17 61.02 -36.71 -3.32
CA GLY A 17 59.72 -37.19 -3.79
C GLY A 17 58.64 -37.10 -2.72
N ALA A 18 58.96 -37.43 -1.47
CA ALA A 18 58.03 -37.33 -0.34
C ALA A 18 57.65 -35.87 -0.04
N VAL A 19 58.62 -34.94 -0.03
CA VAL A 19 58.37 -33.51 0.20
C VAL A 19 57.50 -32.91 -0.91
N LEU A 20 57.80 -33.22 -2.18
CA LEU A 20 56.99 -32.78 -3.31
C LEU A 20 55.57 -33.36 -3.28
N GLY A 21 55.43 -34.64 -2.93
CA GLY A 21 54.13 -35.30 -2.81
C GLY A 21 53.25 -34.67 -1.71
N VAL A 22 53.84 -34.36 -0.54
CA VAL A 22 53.12 -33.70 0.56
C VAL A 22 52.75 -32.26 0.19
N GLY A 23 53.67 -31.51 -0.43
CA GLY A 23 53.40 -30.13 -0.86
C GLY A 23 52.30 -30.05 -1.92
N TRP A 24 52.31 -30.95 -2.90
CA TRP A 24 51.25 -31.02 -3.92
C TRP A 24 49.92 -31.44 -3.29
N TYR A 25 49.92 -32.45 -2.43
CA TYR A 25 48.68 -32.89 -1.77
C TYR A 25 48.07 -31.80 -0.89
N GLY A 26 48.90 -31.04 -0.16
CA GLY A 26 48.48 -29.87 0.63
C GLY A 26 47.88 -28.77 -0.25
N ALA A 27 48.60 -28.35 -1.29
CA ALA A 27 48.12 -27.34 -2.24
C ALA A 27 46.83 -27.76 -2.95
N HIS A 28 46.68 -29.05 -3.29
CA HIS A 28 45.46 -29.56 -3.92
C HIS A 28 44.28 -29.56 -2.93
N ARG A 29 44.53 -29.87 -1.65
CA ARG A 29 43.51 -29.80 -0.59
C ARG A 29 43.03 -28.37 -0.35
N GLU A 30 43.95 -27.41 -0.31
CA GLU A 30 43.63 -25.99 -0.15
C GLU A 30 42.86 -25.46 -1.36
N ALA A 31 43.29 -25.78 -2.59
CA ALA A 31 42.58 -25.40 -3.80
C ALA A 31 41.16 -25.99 -3.87
N ALA A 32 40.97 -27.25 -3.45
CA ALA A 32 39.66 -27.88 -3.38
C ALA A 32 38.77 -27.26 -2.29
N GLY A 33 39.35 -26.85 -1.16
CA GLY A 33 38.66 -26.12 -0.09
C GLY A 33 38.19 -24.74 -0.55
N VAL A 34 39.06 -23.96 -1.20
CA VAL A 34 38.75 -22.64 -1.74
C VAL A 34 37.69 -22.72 -2.85
N ALA A 35 37.76 -23.74 -3.71
CA ALA A 35 36.74 -23.96 -4.74
C ALA A 35 35.36 -24.26 -4.14
N ARG A 36 35.30 -25.04 -3.04
CA ARG A 36 34.04 -25.28 -2.32
C ARG A 36 33.49 -24.03 -1.67
N THR A 37 34.32 -23.25 -0.96
CA THR A 37 33.86 -22.03 -0.29
C THR A 37 33.38 -20.97 -1.29
N GLN A 38 34.01 -20.86 -2.47
CA GLN A 38 33.52 -19.98 -3.55
C GLN A 38 32.18 -20.44 -4.11
N LEU A 39 31.97 -21.74 -4.31
CA LEU A 39 30.69 -22.28 -4.77
C LEU A 39 29.58 -22.08 -3.74
N GLU A 40 29.87 -22.28 -2.45
CA GLU A 40 28.94 -22.02 -1.36
C GLU A 40 28.60 -20.53 -1.22
N ALA A 41 29.60 -19.64 -1.36
CA ALA A 41 29.38 -18.20 -1.36
C ALA A 41 28.54 -17.75 -2.56
N ALA A 42 28.79 -18.29 -3.76
CA ALA A 42 28.00 -18.00 -4.95
C ALA A 42 26.56 -18.53 -4.83
N ALA A 43 26.37 -19.71 -4.23
CA ALA A 43 25.04 -20.25 -3.95
C ALA A 43 24.28 -19.40 -2.92
N ASN A 44 24.94 -18.98 -1.84
CA ASN A 44 24.37 -18.07 -0.84
C ASN A 44 24.01 -16.70 -1.45
N ALA A 45 24.88 -16.11 -2.27
CA ALA A 45 24.59 -14.84 -2.95
C ALA A 45 23.32 -14.93 -3.80
N ARG A 46 23.15 -16.01 -4.57
CA ARG A 46 21.93 -16.24 -5.37
C ARG A 46 20.68 -16.42 -4.52
N GLN A 47 20.79 -17.08 -3.37
CA GLN A 47 19.66 -17.24 -2.45
C GLN A 47 19.25 -15.89 -1.84
N ILE A 48 20.23 -15.07 -1.44
CA ILE A 48 20.00 -13.74 -0.89
C ILE A 48 19.33 -12.84 -1.93
N GLU A 49 19.83 -12.79 -3.17
CA GLU A 49 19.19 -12.04 -4.27
C GLU A 49 17.78 -12.51 -4.58
N ALA A 50 17.53 -13.82 -4.53
CA ALA A 50 16.19 -14.38 -4.74
C ALA A 50 15.23 -14.02 -3.60
N GLN A 51 15.72 -13.95 -2.35
CA GLN A 51 14.93 -13.50 -1.21
C GLN A 51 14.63 -12.00 -1.29
N TYR A 52 15.60 -11.17 -1.64
CA TYR A 52 15.38 -9.73 -1.83
C TYR A 52 14.36 -9.45 -2.93
N ARG A 53 14.45 -10.13 -4.08
CA ARG A 53 13.46 -9.98 -5.14
C ARG A 53 12.05 -10.35 -4.70
N ARG A 54 11.87 -11.47 -3.98
CA ARG A 54 10.56 -11.84 -3.43
C ARG A 54 10.06 -10.81 -2.43
N GLN A 55 10.94 -10.29 -1.58
CA GLN A 55 10.58 -9.28 -0.59
C GLN A 55 10.17 -7.95 -1.25
N GLU A 56 10.86 -7.54 -2.32
CA GLU A 56 10.47 -6.37 -3.11
C GLU A 56 9.11 -6.59 -3.79
N GLU A 57 8.89 -7.75 -4.42
CA GLU A 57 7.61 -8.11 -5.05
C GLU A 57 6.46 -8.12 -4.03
N GLU A 58 6.66 -8.73 -2.86
CA GLU A 58 5.68 -8.76 -1.77
C GLU A 58 5.38 -7.35 -1.23
N MET A 59 6.41 -6.51 -1.05
CA MET A 59 6.26 -5.14 -0.60
C MET A 59 5.49 -4.29 -1.61
N VAL A 60 5.80 -4.44 -2.91
CA VAL A 60 5.07 -3.74 -3.98
C VAL A 60 3.61 -4.22 -4.00
N ALA A 61 3.36 -5.52 -3.89
CA ALA A 61 2.02 -6.08 -3.87
C ALA A 61 1.19 -5.63 -2.63
N ASP A 62 1.81 -5.55 -1.45
CA ASP A 62 1.14 -5.02 -0.26
C ASP A 62 0.85 -3.52 -0.41
N TYR A 63 1.81 -2.76 -0.94
CA TYR A 63 1.61 -1.33 -1.19
C TYR A 63 0.50 -1.06 -2.20
N THR A 64 0.46 -1.79 -3.32
CA THR A 64 -0.61 -1.66 -4.33
C THR A 64 -1.95 -2.07 -3.75
N SER A 65 -2.02 -3.17 -3.00
CA SER A 65 -3.26 -3.62 -2.34
C SER A 65 -3.80 -2.57 -1.36
N ARG A 66 -2.93 -1.96 -0.55
CA ARG A 66 -3.32 -0.88 0.38
C ARG A 66 -3.82 0.35 -0.37
N LEU A 67 -3.17 0.70 -1.47
CA LEU A 67 -3.58 1.83 -2.31
C LEU A 67 -4.94 1.58 -2.97
N GLU A 68 -5.16 0.39 -3.52
CA GLU A 68 -6.46 -0.01 -4.07
C GLU A 68 -7.57 0.04 -3.02
N LYS A 69 -7.35 -0.52 -1.83
CA LYS A 69 -8.32 -0.47 -0.72
C LYS A 69 -8.66 0.97 -0.32
N ALA A 70 -7.67 1.85 -0.24
CA ALA A 70 -7.89 3.26 0.10
C ALA A 70 -8.69 4.00 -0.99
N ASN A 71 -8.39 3.73 -2.27
CA ASN A 71 -9.13 4.29 -3.39
C ASN A 71 -10.56 3.76 -3.44
N GLU A 72 -10.77 2.47 -3.19
CA GLU A 72 -12.08 1.85 -3.14
C GLU A 72 -12.94 2.40 -2.00
N ALA A 73 -12.37 2.55 -0.80
CA ALA A 73 -13.05 3.16 0.33
C ALA A 73 -13.48 4.61 0.02
N THR A 74 -12.62 5.38 -0.67
CA THR A 74 -12.94 6.74 -1.11
C THR A 74 -14.07 6.75 -2.14
N ARG A 75 -14.03 5.83 -3.11
CA ARG A 75 -15.06 5.69 -4.14
C ARG A 75 -16.42 5.34 -3.52
N LEU A 76 -16.46 4.39 -2.59
CA LEU A 76 -17.68 3.99 -1.89
C LEU A 76 -18.25 5.14 -1.06
N SER A 77 -17.40 5.83 -0.29
CA SER A 77 -17.78 7.02 0.48
C SER A 77 -18.38 8.11 -0.39
N ASN A 78 -17.80 8.39 -1.56
CA ASN A 78 -18.35 9.39 -2.48
C ASN A 78 -19.68 8.94 -3.09
N ALA A 79 -19.82 7.66 -3.45
CA ALA A 79 -21.08 7.13 -3.96
C ALA A 79 -22.21 7.22 -2.92
N GLU A 80 -21.91 6.96 -1.64
CA GLU A 80 -22.87 7.13 -0.54
C GLU A 80 -23.28 8.61 -0.36
N ARG A 81 -22.32 9.54 -0.46
CA ARG A 81 -22.58 10.99 -0.42
C ARG A 81 -23.50 11.42 -1.58
N ASP A 82 -23.25 10.94 -2.79
CA ASP A 82 -24.06 11.25 -3.97
C ASP A 82 -25.50 10.71 -3.83
N LEU A 83 -25.66 9.48 -3.32
CA LEU A 83 -26.97 8.90 -3.03
C LEU A 83 -27.73 9.71 -1.97
N ALA A 84 -27.04 10.11 -0.89
CA ALA A 84 -27.63 10.93 0.16
C ALA A 84 -28.03 12.33 -0.37
N ALA A 85 -27.19 12.95 -1.20
CA ALA A 85 -27.49 14.23 -1.84
C ALA A 85 -28.71 14.13 -2.75
N GLY A 86 -28.79 13.07 -3.58
CA GLY A 86 -29.96 12.80 -4.42
C GLY A 86 -31.24 12.59 -3.61
N ALA A 87 -31.17 11.81 -2.52
CA ALA A 87 -32.30 11.61 -1.62
C ALA A 87 -32.76 12.94 -0.98
N ALA A 88 -31.83 13.79 -0.54
CA ALA A 88 -32.14 15.09 0.05
C ALA A 88 -32.80 16.06 -0.95
N VAL A 89 -32.41 16.03 -2.23
CA VAL A 89 -33.08 16.79 -3.30
C VAL A 89 -34.50 16.28 -3.49
N SER A 90 -34.68 14.96 -3.62
CA SER A 90 -36.00 14.36 -3.79
C SER A 90 -36.98 14.67 -2.64
N LEU A 91 -36.46 14.72 -1.41
CA LEU A 91 -37.23 15.10 -0.23
C LEU A 91 -37.67 16.56 -0.29
N ARG A 92 -36.77 17.48 -0.66
CA ARG A 92 -37.08 18.90 -0.82
C ARG A 92 -38.14 19.13 -1.89
N ASP A 93 -38.06 18.42 -3.01
CA ASP A 93 -39.07 18.47 -4.07
C ASP A 93 -40.42 17.95 -3.59
N ALA A 94 -40.43 16.85 -2.83
CA ALA A 94 -41.64 16.31 -2.23
C ALA A 94 -42.29 17.30 -1.25
N ILE A 95 -41.50 17.96 -0.38
CA ILE A 95 -41.98 18.99 0.54
C ILE A 95 -42.59 20.16 -0.25
N ALA A 96 -41.92 20.64 -1.30
CA ALA A 96 -42.42 21.72 -2.14
C ALA A 96 -43.74 21.34 -2.85
N ALA A 97 -43.83 20.12 -3.37
CA ALA A 97 -45.05 19.63 -4.01
C ALA A 97 -46.22 19.50 -3.03
N GLN A 98 -45.99 18.98 -1.82
CA GLN A 98 -47.04 18.86 -0.80
C GLN A 98 -47.47 20.22 -0.27
N ARG A 99 -46.54 21.16 -0.09
CA ARG A 99 -46.84 22.55 0.23
C ARG A 99 -47.77 23.18 -0.81
N ALA A 100 -47.46 23.01 -2.09
CA ALA A 100 -48.29 23.53 -3.18
C ALA A 100 -49.70 22.91 -3.19
N ARG A 101 -49.80 21.60 -2.95
CA ARG A 101 -51.11 20.91 -2.82
C ARG A 101 -51.91 21.42 -1.62
N ALA A 102 -51.26 21.64 -0.48
CA ALA A 102 -51.91 22.20 0.70
C ALA A 102 -52.45 23.61 0.45
N ALA A 103 -51.67 24.47 -0.21
CA ALA A 103 -52.10 25.81 -0.62
C ALA A 103 -53.31 25.76 -1.57
N GLN A 104 -53.28 24.90 -2.58
CA GLN A 104 -54.40 24.71 -3.51
C GLN A 104 -55.66 24.20 -2.82
N ALA A 105 -55.53 23.26 -1.87
CA ALA A 105 -56.65 22.74 -1.10
C ALA A 105 -57.26 23.83 -0.21
N ALA A 106 -56.43 24.64 0.46
CA ALA A 106 -56.87 25.77 1.26
C ALA A 106 -57.62 26.81 0.41
N ALA A 107 -57.08 27.16 -0.76
CA ALA A 107 -57.73 28.08 -1.69
C ALA A 107 -59.12 27.59 -2.13
N ARG A 108 -59.26 26.30 -2.46
CA ARG A 108 -60.57 25.70 -2.81
C ARG A 108 -61.56 25.69 -1.66
N ALA A 109 -61.07 25.59 -0.42
CA ALA A 109 -61.89 25.58 0.78
C ALA A 109 -62.16 26.98 1.36
N GLY A 110 -61.62 28.04 0.75
CA GLY A 110 -61.71 29.41 1.29
C GLY A 110 -60.97 29.58 2.63
N LEU A 111 -59.99 28.73 2.92
CA LEU A 111 -59.18 28.76 4.14
C LEU A 111 -57.89 29.55 3.92
N SER A 112 -57.26 29.96 5.03
CA SER A 112 -55.95 30.61 5.00
C SER A 112 -54.87 29.69 4.43
N GLU A 113 -54.21 30.12 3.36
CA GLU A 113 -53.04 29.45 2.79
C GLU A 113 -51.91 29.33 3.82
N GLN A 114 -51.61 30.42 4.54
CA GLN A 114 -50.52 30.45 5.51
C GLN A 114 -50.72 29.44 6.65
N ALA A 115 -51.97 29.26 7.12
CA ALA A 115 -52.27 28.24 8.12
C ALA A 115 -52.05 26.82 7.57
N ALA A 116 -52.37 26.60 6.28
CA ALA A 116 -52.25 25.31 5.62
C ALA A 116 -50.80 24.94 5.24
N THR A 117 -49.93 25.93 4.95
CA THR A 117 -48.55 25.66 4.53
C THR A 117 -47.52 25.70 5.66
N ARG A 118 -47.85 26.31 6.82
CA ARG A 118 -46.89 26.54 7.90
C ARG A 118 -46.08 25.31 8.33
N ALA A 119 -46.73 24.15 8.43
CA ALA A 119 -46.03 22.91 8.80
C ALA A 119 -45.00 22.48 7.75
N TRP A 120 -45.31 22.68 6.46
CA TRP A 120 -44.40 22.42 5.35
C TRP A 120 -43.24 23.43 5.29
N ASP A 121 -43.51 24.69 5.64
CA ASP A 121 -42.48 25.73 5.72
C ASP A 121 -41.46 25.40 6.82
N VAL A 122 -41.92 24.93 7.99
CA VAL A 122 -41.04 24.45 9.08
C VAL A 122 -40.24 23.22 8.64
N LEU A 123 -40.90 22.23 8.02
CA LEU A 123 -40.23 21.02 7.57
C LEU A 123 -39.15 21.31 6.52
N LYS A 124 -39.42 22.26 5.62
CA LYS A 124 -38.44 22.77 4.65
C LYS A 124 -37.25 23.40 5.36
N ALA A 125 -37.49 24.31 6.31
CA ALA A 125 -36.41 24.98 7.05
C ALA A 125 -35.51 23.96 7.78
N CYS A 126 -36.10 22.98 8.47
CA CYS A 126 -35.34 21.91 9.11
C CYS A 126 -34.52 21.10 8.10
N THR A 127 -35.10 20.76 6.95
CA THR A 127 -34.41 19.98 5.91
C THR A 127 -33.25 20.78 5.29
N ASP A 128 -33.42 22.10 5.11
CA ASP A 128 -32.38 22.99 4.60
C ASP A 128 -31.24 23.14 5.63
N GLU A 129 -31.54 23.23 6.94
CA GLU A 129 -30.53 23.25 8.02
C GLU A 129 -29.72 21.94 8.09
N TYR A 130 -30.38 20.78 8.01
CA TYR A 130 -29.68 19.49 7.97
C TYR A 130 -28.80 19.36 6.72
N ALA A 131 -29.24 19.88 5.57
CA ALA A 131 -28.45 19.88 4.35
C ALA A 131 -27.20 20.77 4.49
N ALA A 132 -27.31 21.92 5.15
CA ALA A 132 -26.17 22.78 5.45
C ALA A 132 -25.17 22.08 6.39
N LEU A 133 -25.66 21.46 7.46
CA LEU A 133 -24.81 20.69 8.38
C LEU A 133 -24.07 19.54 7.67
N ALA A 134 -24.76 18.83 6.78
CA ALA A 134 -24.14 17.77 5.99
C ALA A 134 -23.04 18.32 5.06
N ALA A 135 -23.28 19.46 4.42
CA ALA A 135 -22.29 20.12 3.56
C ALA A 135 -21.05 20.59 4.34
N ASP A 136 -21.23 21.10 5.57
CA ASP A 136 -20.13 21.50 6.44
C ASP A 136 -19.28 20.30 6.87
N ALA A 137 -19.92 19.19 7.23
CA ALA A 137 -19.24 17.95 7.58
C ALA A 137 -18.42 17.41 6.39
N ASP A 138 -19.02 17.42 5.21
CA ASP A 138 -18.39 17.05 3.94
C ASP A 138 -17.15 17.91 3.65
N ALA A 139 -17.26 19.23 3.82
CA ALA A 139 -16.14 20.15 3.65
C ALA A 139 -15.01 19.89 4.66
N ALA A 140 -15.34 19.55 5.91
CA ALA A 140 -14.35 19.18 6.92
C ALA A 140 -13.59 17.89 6.55
N VAL A 141 -14.31 16.87 6.05
CA VAL A 141 -13.70 15.62 5.59
C VAL A 141 -12.77 15.87 4.41
N ASP A 142 -13.19 16.67 3.44
CA ASP A 142 -12.37 16.99 2.26
C ASP A 142 -11.13 17.82 2.67
N GLY A 143 -11.27 18.70 3.67
CA GLY A 143 -10.14 19.40 4.30
C GLY A 143 -9.13 18.46 4.95
N LEU A 144 -9.58 17.44 5.69
CA LEU A 144 -8.70 16.43 6.29
C LEU A 144 -7.95 15.61 5.23
N ARG A 145 -8.64 15.23 4.15
CA ARG A 145 -8.03 14.50 3.02
C ARG A 145 -6.95 15.33 2.34
N ALA A 146 -7.21 16.61 2.10
CA ALA A 146 -6.22 17.54 1.53
C ALA A 146 -5.01 17.70 2.47
N GLY A 147 -5.25 17.82 3.78
CA GLY A 147 -4.19 17.89 4.80
C GLY A 147 -3.31 16.64 4.84
N ASP A 148 -3.90 15.44 4.81
CA ASP A 148 -3.17 14.17 4.75
C ASP A 148 -2.32 14.06 3.46
N ALA A 149 -2.87 14.46 2.31
CA ALA A 149 -2.12 14.48 1.05
C ALA A 149 -0.90 15.42 1.12
N TRP A 150 -1.08 16.62 1.70
CA TRP A 150 0.02 17.55 1.95
C TRP A 150 1.07 16.99 2.91
N ALA A 151 0.66 16.38 4.02
CA ALA A 151 1.57 15.78 4.98
C ALA A 151 2.43 14.68 4.35
N LYS A 152 1.82 13.82 3.52
CA LYS A 152 2.51 12.78 2.76
C LYS A 152 3.48 13.35 1.73
N ALA A 153 3.09 14.43 1.03
CA ALA A 153 3.97 15.10 0.08
C ALA A 153 5.19 15.73 0.79
N ALA A 154 4.96 16.43 1.90
CA ALA A 154 6.02 17.05 2.70
C ALA A 154 7.01 16.01 3.27
N ALA A 155 6.52 14.85 3.71
CA ALA A 155 7.34 13.75 4.21
C ALA A 155 8.29 13.19 3.13
N ARG A 156 7.90 13.24 1.85
CA ARG A 156 8.74 12.80 0.71
C ARG A 156 9.79 13.83 0.31
N THR A 157 9.64 15.09 0.72
CA THR A 157 10.56 16.19 0.37
C THR A 157 11.61 16.51 1.44
N LYS A 158 11.58 15.84 2.61
CA LYS A 158 12.62 16.01 3.63
C LYS A 158 13.91 15.30 3.16
N PRO A 159 15.04 16.01 3.04
CA PRO A 159 16.32 15.44 2.64
C PRO A 159 16.88 14.45 3.67
#